data_AF-A0A345VGI4-F1
#
_entry.id   AF-A0A345VGI4-F1
#
_cell.length_a   1.000
_cell.length_b   1.000
_cell.length_c   1.000
_cell.angle_alpha   90.00
_cell.angle_beta   90.00
_cell.angle_gamma   90.00
#
_symmetry.space_group_name_H-M   'P 1'
#
loop_
_entity.id
_entity.type
_entity.pdbx_description
1 polymer ?
#
loop_
_entity_poly.entity_id
_entity_poly.type
_entity_poly.pdbx_seq_one_letter_code
_entity_poly.pdbx_strand_id
1 'polypeptide(L)'
;MDSKVRRAPDAEWVLMYRLGLSRKRIADLVGAEPATVGYHLVIARRQDPRLEAAHLAAAGTNPKPSASSLACMDEIIAWIEAKGRLPRERSEDKSERSMARWLSDRRREAVQGTLHGAYREGLAGVQGWGRNHRAAAEEARWHRRLAQLVDFREEGNDWPRHRRCDSEREHTLGVWIHTQRSKHRRGKLEAEKVKLLDTAVPGWQAGRTRGRPPRQ
;
A
#
# COMPACT_ATOMS: atom_id res chain seq x y z
N MET A 1 -13.59 -24.75 20.19
CA MET A 1 -13.71 -24.93 18.73
C MET A 1 -15.17 -25.22 18.46
N ASP A 2 -15.97 -24.19 18.19
CA ASP A 2 -17.38 -24.31 17.79
C ASP A 2 -17.56 -23.62 16.45
N SER A 3 -17.12 -24.28 15.39
CA SER A 3 -17.45 -23.86 14.02
C SER A 3 -18.89 -24.28 13.73
N LYS A 4 -19.86 -23.55 14.31
CA LYS A 4 -21.23 -23.56 13.78
C LYS A 4 -21.11 -23.19 12.30
N VAL A 5 -21.47 -24.12 11.42
CA VAL A 5 -21.52 -23.91 9.97
C VAL A 5 -22.55 -22.81 9.72
N ARG A 6 -22.10 -21.56 9.62
CA ARG A 6 -22.94 -20.41 9.32
C ARG A 6 -23.47 -20.60 7.89
N ARG A 7 -24.79 -20.67 7.74
CA ARG A 7 -25.46 -20.75 6.44
C ARG A 7 -25.12 -19.48 5.64
N ALA A 8 -24.63 -19.63 4.42
CA ALA A 8 -24.34 -18.50 3.54
C ALA A 8 -25.59 -18.06 2.77
N PRO A 9 -25.87 -16.74 2.65
CA PRO A 9 -25.13 -15.64 3.25
C PRO A 9 -25.48 -15.47 4.74
N ASP A 10 -24.52 -14.99 5.51
CA ASP A 10 -24.72 -14.72 6.94
C ASP A 10 -25.43 -13.37 7.07
N ALA A 11 -26.62 -13.36 7.67
CA ALA A 11 -27.46 -12.17 7.72
C ALA A 11 -26.83 -11.02 8.49
N GLU A 12 -26.05 -11.30 9.54
CA GLU A 12 -25.36 -10.30 10.34
C GLU A 12 -24.26 -9.62 9.50
N TRP A 13 -23.48 -10.41 8.77
CA TRP A 13 -22.42 -9.89 7.91
C TRP A 13 -22.96 -9.06 6.74
N VAL A 14 -24.09 -9.49 6.17
CA VAL A 14 -24.79 -8.75 5.11
C VAL A 14 -25.31 -7.41 5.64
N LEU A 15 -25.87 -7.39 6.85
CA LEU A 15 -26.33 -6.15 7.49
C LEU A 15 -25.17 -5.20 7.75
N MET A 16 -24.06 -5.68 8.34
CA MET A 16 -22.87 -4.87 8.57
C MET A 16 -22.33 -4.27 7.26
N TYR A 17 -22.31 -5.07 6.19
CA TYR A 17 -21.90 -4.60 4.87
C TYR A 17 -22.86 -3.55 4.31
N ARG A 18 -24.17 -3.77 4.42
CA ARG A 18 -25.21 -2.80 4.01
C ARG A 18 -25.08 -1.46 4.75
N LEU A 19 -24.62 -1.49 6.01
CA LEU A 19 -24.34 -0.31 6.83
C LEU A 19 -22.99 0.35 6.53
N GLY A 20 -22.31 -0.04 5.44
CA GLY A 20 -21.10 0.64 4.95
C GLY A 20 -19.79 0.08 5.49
N LEU A 21 -19.81 -0.99 6.32
CA LEU A 21 -18.57 -1.60 6.80
C LEU A 21 -17.87 -2.38 5.69
N SER A 22 -16.55 -2.20 5.57
CA SER A 22 -15.75 -2.97 4.62
C SER A 22 -15.63 -4.45 5.02
N ARG A 23 -15.44 -5.34 4.04
CA ARG A 23 -15.19 -6.77 4.26
C ARG A 23 -14.12 -7.06 5.32
N LYS A 24 -13.07 -6.24 5.37
CA LYS A 24 -11.96 -6.38 6.31
C LYS A 24 -12.41 -6.01 7.73
N ARG A 25 -13.17 -4.92 7.86
CA ARG A 25 -13.69 -4.47 9.15
C ARG A 25 -14.68 -5.46 9.75
N ILE A 26 -15.54 -6.04 8.93
CA ILE A 26 -16.49 -7.09 9.36
C ILE A 26 -15.71 -8.31 9.88
N ALA A 27 -14.72 -8.77 9.10
CA ALA A 27 -13.85 -9.89 9.49
C ALA A 27 -13.14 -9.67 10.84
N ASP A 28 -12.59 -8.47 11.06
CA ASP A 28 -11.93 -8.10 12.32
C ASP A 28 -12.91 -8.10 13.51
N LEU A 29 -14.16 -7.65 13.32
CA LEU A 29 -15.17 -7.57 14.39
C LEU A 29 -15.71 -8.93 14.81
N VAL A 30 -15.92 -9.83 13.84
CA VAL A 30 -16.55 -11.14 14.08
C VAL A 30 -15.52 -12.27 14.25
N GLY A 31 -14.23 -11.94 14.22
CA GLY A 31 -13.14 -12.93 14.33
C GLY A 31 -13.09 -13.92 13.16
N ALA A 32 -13.45 -13.49 11.95
CA ALA A 32 -13.49 -14.34 10.77
C ALA A 32 -12.39 -13.97 9.75
N GLU A 33 -12.13 -14.85 8.78
CA GLU A 33 -11.22 -14.54 7.68
C GLU A 33 -11.90 -13.60 6.66
N PRO A 34 -11.21 -12.55 6.15
CA PRO A 34 -11.77 -11.65 5.14
C PRO A 34 -12.24 -12.32 3.85
N ALA A 35 -11.61 -13.44 3.47
CA ALA A 35 -12.02 -14.25 2.31
C ALA A 35 -13.40 -14.88 2.52
N THR A 36 -13.64 -15.43 3.72
CA THR A 36 -14.92 -16.02 4.13
C THR A 36 -16.03 -14.98 4.13
N VAL A 37 -15.79 -13.78 4.68
CA VAL A 37 -16.76 -12.68 4.59
C VAL A 37 -17.05 -12.32 3.13
N GLY A 38 -16.02 -12.26 2.30
CA GLY A 38 -16.16 -12.01 0.85
C GLY A 38 -17.08 -13.02 0.15
N TYR A 39 -16.95 -14.31 0.46
CA TYR A 39 -17.81 -15.36 -0.09
C TYR A 39 -19.29 -15.16 0.26
N HIS A 40 -19.60 -14.84 1.52
CA HIS A 40 -20.99 -14.58 1.95
C HIS A 40 -21.58 -13.34 1.25
N LEU A 41 -20.78 -12.28 1.09
CA LEU A 41 -21.23 -11.05 0.41
C LEU A 41 -21.46 -11.26 -1.09
N VAL A 42 -20.68 -12.12 -1.75
CA VAL A 42 -20.92 -12.47 -3.16
C VAL A 42 -22.28 -13.15 -3.33
N ILE A 43 -22.64 -14.07 -2.44
CA ILE A 43 -23.96 -14.72 -2.46
C ILE A 43 -25.06 -13.70 -2.16
N ALA A 44 -24.86 -12.85 -1.16
CA ALA A 44 -25.84 -11.83 -0.78
C ALA A 44 -26.13 -10.82 -1.89
N ARG A 45 -25.11 -10.37 -2.63
CA ARG A 45 -25.29 -9.46 -3.79
C ARG A 45 -26.04 -10.10 -4.95
N ARG A 46 -25.91 -11.43 -5.13
CA ARG A 46 -26.70 -12.17 -6.14
C ARG A 46 -28.19 -12.23 -5.74
N GLN A 47 -28.49 -12.28 -4.44
CA GLN A 47 -29.85 -12.31 -3.92
C GLN A 47 -30.48 -10.92 -3.83
N ASP A 48 -29.71 -9.90 -3.44
CA ASP A 48 -30.13 -8.51 -3.36
C ASP A 48 -29.16 -7.60 -4.14
N PRO A 49 -29.47 -7.26 -5.40
CA PRO A 49 -28.66 -6.34 -6.20
C PRO A 49 -28.55 -4.92 -5.62
N ARG A 50 -29.46 -4.50 -4.72
CA ARG A 50 -29.44 -3.17 -4.09
C ARG A 50 -28.45 -3.10 -2.93
N LEU A 51 -27.91 -4.23 -2.48
CA LEU A 51 -26.96 -4.31 -1.36
C LEU A 51 -25.71 -3.46 -1.62
N GLU A 52 -25.19 -3.47 -2.84
CA GLU A 52 -24.00 -2.69 -3.20
C GLU A 52 -24.30 -1.19 -3.17
N ALA A 53 -25.44 -0.76 -3.72
CA ALA A 53 -25.85 0.64 -3.68
C ALA A 53 -26.08 1.15 -2.25
N ALA A 54 -26.70 0.33 -1.39
CA ALA A 54 -26.89 0.63 0.02
C ALA A 54 -25.57 0.70 0.78
N HIS A 55 -24.65 -0.25 0.52
CA HIS A 55 -23.30 -0.21 1.07
C HIS A 55 -22.56 1.07 0.66
N LEU A 56 -22.59 1.45 -0.61
CA LEU A 56 -21.92 2.66 -1.10
C LEU A 56 -22.52 3.93 -0.49
N ALA A 57 -23.85 4.00 -0.37
CA ALA A 57 -24.53 5.12 0.29
C ALA A 57 -24.13 5.24 1.77
N ALA A 58 -24.08 4.13 2.50
CA ALA A 58 -23.71 4.10 3.92
C ALA A 58 -22.19 4.23 4.15
N ALA A 59 -21.35 3.71 3.26
CA ALA A 59 -19.90 3.87 3.30
C ALA A 59 -19.47 5.31 2.97
N GLY A 60 -20.29 6.03 2.17
CA GLY A 60 -20.14 7.47 1.93
C GLY A 60 -20.34 8.30 3.20
N THR A 61 -21.10 7.80 4.18
CA THR A 61 -21.22 8.36 5.53
C THR A 61 -20.18 7.75 6.47
N ASN A 62 -18.89 8.02 6.22
CA ASN A 62 -17.89 7.82 7.28
C ASN A 62 -18.35 8.68 8.49
N PRO A 63 -18.39 8.16 9.73
CA PRO A 63 -18.91 8.91 10.86
C PRO A 63 -18.19 10.26 10.93
N LYS A 64 -18.99 11.32 11.08
CA LYS A 64 -18.51 12.70 11.11
C LYS A 64 -17.32 12.78 12.08
N PRO A 65 -16.18 13.37 11.68
CA PRO A 65 -15.06 13.61 12.57
C PRO A 65 -15.54 14.25 13.87
N SER A 66 -15.07 13.73 15.01
CA SER A 66 -15.35 14.35 16.30
C SER A 66 -14.72 15.74 16.37
N ALA A 67 -15.27 16.64 17.19
CA ALA A 67 -14.72 17.98 17.37
C ALA A 67 -13.23 17.95 17.77
N SER A 68 -12.84 17.00 18.63
CA SER A 68 -11.44 16.79 19.02
C SER A 68 -10.55 16.39 17.83
N SER A 69 -11.06 15.58 16.90
CA SER A 69 -10.29 15.17 15.72
C SER A 69 -10.12 16.29 14.69
N LEU A 70 -11.08 17.22 14.59
CA LEU A 70 -10.95 18.43 13.79
C LEU A 70 -9.96 19.41 14.45
N ALA A 71 -10.05 19.61 15.76
CA ALA A 71 -9.08 20.42 16.50
C ALA A 71 -7.63 19.91 16.35
N CYS A 72 -7.44 18.59 16.37
CA CYS A 72 -6.12 17.99 16.12
C CYS A 72 -5.62 18.27 14.69
N MET A 73 -6.51 18.27 13.69
CA MET A 73 -6.14 18.66 12.32
C MET A 73 -5.73 20.14 12.27
N ASP A 74 -6.50 21.03 12.89
CA ASP A 74 -6.21 22.47 12.91
C ASP A 74 -4.87 22.76 13.59
N GLU A 75 -4.56 22.07 14.69
CA GLU A 75 -3.26 22.14 15.37
C GLU A 75 -2.10 21.77 14.43
N ILE A 76 -2.26 20.69 13.65
CA ILE A 76 -1.25 20.24 12.69
C ILE A 76 -1.08 21.26 11.56
N ILE A 77 -2.19 21.84 11.07
CA ILE A 77 -2.17 22.87 10.02
C ILE A 77 -1.42 24.10 10.52
N ALA A 78 -1.77 24.61 11.71
CA ALA A 78 -1.11 25.75 12.33
C ALA A 78 0.40 25.49 12.56
N TRP A 79 0.76 24.26 12.96
CA TRP A 79 2.16 23.87 13.11
C TRP A 79 2.91 23.88 11.78
N ILE A 80 2.29 23.39 10.70
CA ILE A 80 2.89 23.38 9.35
C ILE A 80 3.10 24.80 8.84
N GLU A 81 2.11 25.68 9.04
CA GLU A 81 2.20 27.09 8.69
C GLU A 81 3.31 27.78 9.47
N ALA A 82 3.40 27.55 10.78
CA ALA A 82 4.42 28.14 11.63
C ALA A 82 5.85 27.66 11.31
N LYS A 83 6.02 26.39 10.92
CA LYS A 83 7.34 25.81 10.61
C LYS A 83 7.71 25.85 9.13
N GLY A 84 6.75 26.15 8.24
CA GLY A 84 6.92 26.10 6.79
C GLY A 84 7.30 24.71 6.24
N ARG A 85 7.06 23.65 7.01
CA ARG A 85 7.43 22.27 6.64
C ARG A 85 6.46 21.26 7.25
N LEU A 86 6.44 20.07 6.67
CA LEU A 86 5.68 18.95 7.22
C LEU A 86 6.38 18.34 8.46
N PRO A 87 5.61 17.81 9.43
CA PRO A 87 6.14 17.03 10.55
C PRO A 87 6.95 15.81 10.09
N ARG A 88 8.06 15.52 10.77
CA ARG A 88 8.95 14.39 10.48
C ARG A 88 8.65 13.19 11.38
N GLU A 89 8.52 12.01 10.78
CA GLU A 89 8.33 10.75 11.53
C GLU A 89 9.52 10.41 12.44
N ARG A 90 10.71 10.92 12.12
CA ARG A 90 11.96 10.71 12.88
C ARG A 90 12.45 11.98 13.58
N SER A 91 11.53 12.85 14.01
CA SER A 91 11.88 13.99 14.89
C SER A 91 12.22 13.51 16.30
N GLU A 92 12.99 14.30 17.05
CA GLU A 92 13.24 14.10 18.48
C GLU A 92 12.00 14.42 19.32
N ASP A 93 11.18 15.37 18.84
CA ASP A 93 9.94 15.77 19.50
C ASP A 93 8.84 14.71 19.31
N LYS A 94 8.22 14.31 20.43
CA LYS A 94 7.10 13.37 20.47
C LYS A 94 5.84 13.93 19.81
N SER A 95 5.61 15.25 19.94
CA SER A 95 4.45 15.90 19.32
C SER A 95 4.57 15.86 17.80
N GLU A 96 5.71 16.30 17.26
CA GLU A 96 5.98 16.25 15.82
C GLU A 96 5.86 14.83 15.24
N ARG A 97 6.37 13.80 15.95
CA ARG A 97 6.21 12.40 15.51
C ARG A 97 4.75 11.96 15.46
N SER A 98 3.92 12.40 16.41
CA SER A 98 2.49 12.07 16.45
C SER A 98 1.74 12.74 15.31
N MET A 99 2.02 14.01 15.04
CA MET A 99 1.48 14.77 13.90
C MET A 99 1.88 14.11 12.56
N ALA A 100 3.14 13.66 12.43
CA ALA A 100 3.62 12.96 11.24
C ALA A 100 2.88 11.64 11.00
N ARG A 101 2.65 10.84 12.05
CA ARG A 101 1.89 9.59 11.97
C ARG A 101 0.44 9.83 11.57
N TRP A 102 -0.19 10.84 12.17
CA TRP A 102 -1.56 11.23 11.84
C TRP A 102 -1.71 11.57 10.35
N LEU A 103 -0.80 12.40 9.81
CA LEU A 103 -0.77 12.72 8.37
C LEU A 103 -0.56 11.49 7.49
N SER A 104 0.33 10.57 7.89
CA SER A 104 0.56 9.31 7.17
C SER A 104 -0.69 8.42 7.15
N ASP A 105 -1.45 8.34 8.24
CA ASP A 105 -2.70 7.59 8.30
C ASP A 105 -3.79 8.21 7.42
N ARG A 106 -3.99 9.54 7.48
CA ARG A 106 -4.95 10.24 6.61
C ARG A 106 -4.58 10.12 5.13
N ARG A 107 -3.29 10.14 4.78
CA ARG A 107 -2.83 9.88 3.39
C ARG A 107 -3.16 8.46 2.94
N ARG A 108 -2.97 7.46 3.81
CA ARG A 108 -3.35 6.08 3.50
C ARG A 108 -4.85 5.97 3.23
N GLU A 109 -5.68 6.63 4.03
CA GLU A 109 -7.13 6.71 3.81
C GLU A 109 -7.48 7.42 2.50
N ALA A 110 -6.75 8.49 2.14
CA ALA A 110 -6.93 9.19 0.88
C ALA A 110 -6.66 8.27 -0.33
N VAL A 111 -5.55 7.52 -0.30
CA VAL A 111 -5.20 6.55 -1.35
C VAL A 111 -6.21 5.40 -1.42
N GLN A 112 -6.79 5.00 -0.29
CA GLN A 112 -7.82 3.97 -0.23
C GLN A 112 -9.22 4.50 -0.61
N GLY A 113 -9.38 5.81 -0.81
CA GLY A 113 -10.67 6.46 -1.09
C GLY A 113 -11.59 6.55 0.12
N THR A 114 -11.12 6.23 1.33
CA THR A 114 -11.91 6.21 2.57
C THR A 114 -11.80 7.49 3.40
N LEU A 115 -10.99 8.47 2.97
CA LEU A 115 -10.84 9.73 3.70
C LEU A 115 -12.16 10.52 3.70
N HIS A 116 -12.62 10.91 4.89
CA HIS A 116 -13.82 11.73 5.06
C HIS A 116 -13.67 13.12 4.44
N GLY A 117 -14.77 13.67 3.89
CA GLY A 117 -14.80 14.95 3.17
C GLY A 117 -14.19 16.12 3.94
N ALA A 118 -14.56 16.29 5.22
CA ALA A 118 -14.01 17.37 6.07
C ALA A 118 -12.48 17.35 6.19
N TYR A 119 -11.84 16.17 6.24
CA TYR A 119 -10.37 16.10 6.23
C TYR A 119 -9.80 16.41 4.84
N ARG A 120 -10.50 16.02 3.78
CA ARG A 120 -10.09 16.31 2.41
C ARG A 120 -10.12 17.82 2.15
N GLU A 121 -11.18 18.49 2.59
CA GLU A 121 -11.35 19.94 2.49
C GLU A 121 -10.32 20.68 3.36
N GLY A 122 -10.22 20.33 4.65
CA GLY A 122 -9.28 20.97 5.57
C GLY A 122 -7.82 20.84 5.15
N LEU A 123 -7.44 19.69 4.59
CA LEU A 123 -6.05 19.44 4.16
C LEU A 123 -5.77 19.87 2.71
N ALA A 124 -6.79 20.25 1.93
CA ALA A 124 -6.60 20.66 0.53
C ALA A 124 -5.65 21.86 0.38
N GLY A 125 -5.67 22.78 1.36
CA GLY A 125 -4.80 23.97 1.37
C GLY A 125 -3.38 23.73 1.89
N VAL A 126 -3.09 22.57 2.47
CA VAL A 126 -1.81 22.32 3.13
C VAL A 126 -0.71 22.04 2.10
N GLN A 127 0.33 22.89 2.08
CA GLN A 127 1.47 22.74 1.17
C GLN A 127 2.17 21.39 1.39
N GLY A 128 2.26 20.58 0.33
CA GLY A 128 2.88 19.25 0.39
C GLY A 128 1.95 18.14 0.90
N TRP A 129 0.69 18.42 1.24
CA TRP A 129 -0.31 17.40 1.57
C TRP A 129 -0.54 16.44 0.40
N GLY A 130 -0.81 16.99 -0.79
CA GLY A 130 -1.01 16.23 -2.03
C GLY A 130 0.26 15.57 -2.59
N ARG A 131 1.46 15.98 -2.12
CA ARG A 131 2.72 15.32 -2.51
C ARG A 131 2.97 14.15 -1.54
N ASN A 132 2.76 12.94 -2.03
CA ASN A 132 3.18 11.75 -1.30
C ASN A 132 4.71 11.62 -1.30
N HIS A 133 5.40 12.40 -0.45
CA HIS A 133 6.85 12.41 -0.34
C HIS A 133 7.44 11.02 -0.08
N ARG A 134 6.70 10.14 0.61
CA ARG A 134 7.11 8.76 0.81
C ARG A 134 7.08 7.97 -0.50
N ALA A 135 5.98 8.05 -1.25
CA ALA A 135 5.91 7.42 -2.57
C ALA A 135 6.96 8.00 -3.53
N ALA A 136 7.15 9.33 -3.53
CA ALA A 136 8.20 9.97 -4.32
C ALA A 136 9.61 9.48 -3.91
N ALA A 137 9.86 9.32 -2.61
CA ALA A 137 11.13 8.78 -2.13
C ALA A 137 11.29 7.27 -2.42
N GLU A 138 10.20 6.50 -2.40
CA GLU A 138 10.17 5.10 -2.83
C GLU A 138 10.47 4.99 -4.33
N GLU A 139 9.88 5.86 -5.13
CA GLU A 139 10.08 5.95 -6.57
C GLU A 139 11.53 6.33 -6.89
N ALA A 140 12.07 7.36 -6.23
CA ALA A 140 13.47 7.77 -6.37
C ALA A 140 14.42 6.64 -5.96
N ARG A 141 14.13 5.92 -4.86
CA ARG A 141 14.91 4.74 -4.47
C ARG A 141 14.83 3.63 -5.51
N TRP A 142 13.67 3.41 -6.13
CA TRP A 142 13.49 2.42 -7.18
C TRP A 142 14.36 2.76 -8.41
N HIS A 143 14.29 4.00 -8.89
CA HIS A 143 15.10 4.50 -10.01
C HIS A 143 16.60 4.42 -9.73
N ARG A 144 17.04 4.79 -8.51
CA ARG A 144 18.44 4.66 -8.12
C ARG A 144 18.93 3.21 -8.14
N ARG A 145 18.09 2.24 -7.75
CA ARG A 145 18.43 0.82 -7.80
C ARG A 145 18.47 0.28 -9.23
N LEU A 146 17.59 0.78 -10.10
CA LEU A 146 17.63 0.48 -11.53
C LEU A 146 18.95 0.95 -12.14
N ALA A 147 19.35 2.21 -11.90
CA ALA A 147 20.62 2.75 -12.37
C ALA A 147 21.80 1.91 -11.90
N GLN A 148 21.88 1.60 -10.60
CA GLN A 148 22.94 0.74 -10.06
C GLN A 148 22.98 -0.67 -10.69
N LEU A 149 21.83 -1.21 -11.11
CA LEU A 149 21.75 -2.50 -11.81
C LEU A 149 22.23 -2.39 -13.25
N VAL A 150 21.91 -1.30 -13.95
CA VAL A 150 22.43 -1.00 -15.29
C VAL A 150 23.95 -0.90 -15.24
N ASP A 151 24.50 -0.07 -14.33
CA ASP A 151 25.94 0.08 -14.16
C ASP A 151 26.61 -1.28 -13.90
N PHE A 152 26.03 -2.09 -13.02
CA PHE A 152 26.56 -3.42 -12.69
C PHE A 152 26.59 -4.36 -13.91
N ARG A 153 25.61 -4.24 -14.82
CA ARG A 153 25.54 -5.04 -16.06
C ARG A 153 26.50 -4.50 -17.14
N GLU A 154 26.68 -3.19 -17.22
CA GLU A 154 27.65 -2.54 -18.13
C GLU A 154 29.10 -2.83 -17.72
N GLU A 155 29.38 -2.98 -16.43
CA GLU A 155 30.67 -3.45 -15.89
C GLU A 155 31.03 -4.89 -16.34
N GLY A 156 30.18 -5.57 -17.12
CA GLY A 156 30.41 -6.93 -17.62
C GLY A 156 30.00 -8.04 -16.65
N ASN A 157 29.38 -7.69 -15.52
CA ASN A 157 28.94 -8.70 -14.55
C ASN A 157 27.66 -9.40 -15.02
N ASP A 158 27.59 -10.70 -14.76
CA ASP A 158 26.36 -11.48 -14.90
C ASP A 158 25.35 -11.12 -13.77
N TRP A 159 24.09 -11.57 -13.81
CA TRP A 159 23.04 -11.14 -12.88
C TRP A 159 23.43 -11.21 -11.39
N PRO A 160 23.15 -10.15 -10.60
CA PRO A 160 23.54 -10.10 -9.20
C PRO A 160 22.83 -11.18 -8.37
N ARG A 161 23.58 -11.83 -7.48
CA ARG A 161 23.06 -12.87 -6.58
C ARG A 161 22.67 -12.28 -5.22
N HIS A 162 21.56 -12.75 -4.66
CA HIS A 162 21.20 -12.48 -3.26
C HIS A 162 21.74 -13.52 -2.28
N ARG A 163 22.34 -14.61 -2.76
CA ARG A 163 22.99 -15.66 -1.94
C ARG A 163 24.39 -15.93 -2.49
N ARG A 164 25.38 -16.10 -1.61
CA ARG A 164 26.79 -16.36 -1.99
C ARG A 164 27.28 -15.33 -3.03
N CYS A 165 27.22 -14.08 -2.62
CA CYS A 165 27.65 -12.91 -3.39
C CYS A 165 28.96 -12.38 -2.81
N ASP A 166 29.77 -11.78 -3.66
CA ASP A 166 31.13 -11.35 -3.30
C ASP A 166 31.17 -9.93 -2.73
N SER A 167 30.09 -9.16 -2.88
CA SER A 167 29.97 -7.80 -2.36
C SER A 167 28.58 -7.47 -1.82
N GLU A 168 28.50 -6.50 -0.90
CA GLU A 168 27.23 -5.95 -0.40
C GLU A 168 26.41 -5.28 -1.52
N ARG A 169 27.09 -4.66 -2.50
CA ARG A 169 26.46 -4.09 -3.69
C ARG A 169 25.74 -5.18 -4.49
N GLU A 170 26.40 -6.30 -4.77
CA GLU A 170 25.80 -7.45 -5.46
C GLU A 170 24.63 -8.02 -4.65
N HIS A 171 24.82 -8.23 -3.34
CA HIS A 171 23.76 -8.75 -2.46
C HIS A 171 22.48 -7.91 -2.57
N THR A 172 22.65 -6.59 -2.44
CA THR A 172 21.54 -5.64 -2.40
C THR A 172 20.80 -5.59 -3.73
N LEU A 173 21.52 -5.58 -4.85
CA LEU A 173 20.92 -5.63 -6.19
C LEU A 173 20.24 -6.97 -6.45
N GLY A 174 20.83 -8.08 -5.98
CA GLY A 174 20.26 -9.41 -6.06
C GLY A 174 18.92 -9.52 -5.34
N VAL A 175 18.83 -9.01 -4.10
CA VAL A 175 17.57 -8.98 -3.33
C VAL A 175 16.54 -8.10 -4.03
N TRP A 176 16.97 -6.95 -4.56
CA TRP A 176 16.09 -6.01 -5.25
C TRP A 176 15.49 -6.62 -6.51
N ILE A 177 16.30 -7.22 -7.40
CA ILE A 177 15.82 -7.82 -8.65
C ILE A 177 14.98 -9.07 -8.39
N HIS A 178 15.32 -9.87 -7.38
CA HIS A 178 14.49 -11.00 -6.93
C HIS A 178 13.09 -10.52 -6.50
N THR A 179 13.02 -9.40 -5.78
CA THR A 179 11.76 -8.80 -5.37
C THR A 179 10.94 -8.31 -6.58
N GLN A 180 11.56 -7.68 -7.58
CA GLN A 180 10.86 -7.24 -8.79
C GLN A 180 10.30 -8.44 -9.57
N ARG A 181 11.09 -9.52 -9.75
CA ARG A 181 10.65 -10.76 -10.41
C ARG A 181 9.47 -11.40 -9.68
N SER A 182 9.51 -11.42 -8.34
CA SER A 182 8.41 -11.93 -7.52
C SER A 182 7.15 -11.10 -7.68
N LYS A 183 7.26 -9.76 -7.69
CA LYS A 183 6.12 -8.86 -7.92
C LYS A 183 5.53 -9.03 -9.32
N HIS A 184 6.36 -9.15 -10.35
CA HIS A 184 5.93 -9.36 -11.73
C HIS A 184 5.14 -10.67 -11.87
N ARG A 185 5.69 -11.80 -11.38
CA ARG A 185 4.98 -13.10 -11.39
C ARG A 185 3.65 -13.09 -10.65
N ARG A 186 3.47 -12.19 -9.69
CA ARG A 186 2.23 -12.01 -8.92
C ARG A 186 1.28 -10.97 -9.53
N GLY A 187 1.63 -10.35 -10.67
CA GLY A 187 0.85 -9.27 -11.28
C GLY A 187 0.79 -7.99 -10.43
N LYS A 188 1.75 -7.76 -9.54
CA LYS A 188 1.78 -6.63 -8.60
C LYS A 188 2.83 -5.57 -8.93
N LEU A 189 3.52 -5.71 -10.06
CA LEU A 189 4.48 -4.73 -10.55
C LEU A 189 3.75 -3.78 -11.51
N GLU A 190 3.93 -2.48 -11.32
CA GLU A 190 3.32 -1.46 -12.18
C GLU A 190 3.82 -1.60 -13.62
N ALA A 191 2.93 -1.41 -14.59
CA ALA A 191 3.23 -1.59 -16.01
C ALA A 191 4.37 -0.67 -16.49
N GLU A 192 4.43 0.57 -16.00
CA GLU A 192 5.51 1.50 -16.31
C GLU A 192 6.87 1.00 -15.80
N LYS A 193 6.92 0.39 -14.61
CA LYS A 193 8.14 -0.21 -14.06
C LYS A 193 8.60 -1.43 -14.85
N VAL A 194 7.68 -2.21 -15.40
CA VAL A 194 7.99 -3.32 -16.31
C VAL A 194 8.64 -2.80 -17.59
N LYS A 195 8.03 -1.80 -18.25
CA LYS A 195 8.60 -1.18 -19.45
C LYS A 195 9.99 -0.62 -19.20
N LEU A 196 10.19 0.08 -18.09
CA LEU A 196 11.50 0.63 -17.72
C LEU A 196 12.55 -0.47 -17.53
N LEU A 197 12.20 -1.58 -16.88
CA LEU A 197 13.11 -2.72 -16.72
C LEU A 197 13.40 -3.43 -18.04
N ASP A 198 12.40 -3.61 -18.90
CA ASP A 198 12.56 -4.24 -20.21
C ASP A 198 13.47 -3.41 -21.14
N THR A 199 13.36 -2.07 -21.08
CA THR A 199 14.20 -1.15 -21.84
C THR A 199 15.62 -1.06 -21.26
N ALA A 200 15.76 -0.87 -19.95
CA ALA A 200 17.05 -0.60 -19.33
C ALA A 200 17.91 -1.86 -19.14
N VAL A 201 17.28 -3.00 -18.84
CA VAL A 201 17.99 -4.26 -18.57
C VAL A 201 17.26 -5.44 -19.22
N PRO A 202 17.34 -5.57 -20.56
CA PRO A 202 16.63 -6.64 -21.27
C PRO A 202 17.03 -8.02 -20.74
N GLY A 203 16.04 -8.90 -20.61
CA GLY A 203 16.23 -10.25 -20.06
C GLY A 203 16.25 -10.31 -18.53
N TRP A 204 15.95 -9.22 -17.80
CA TRP A 204 15.89 -9.22 -16.33
C TRP A 204 14.93 -10.24 -15.73
N GLN A 205 13.96 -10.73 -16.49
CA GLN A 205 13.05 -11.78 -16.07
C GLN A 205 13.74 -13.14 -15.99
N ALA A 206 14.72 -13.39 -16.85
CA ALA A 206 15.58 -14.56 -16.80
C ALA A 206 16.65 -14.36 -15.72
N GLY A 207 16.80 -15.33 -14.82
CA GLY A 207 17.94 -15.36 -13.89
C GLY A 207 19.24 -15.70 -14.63
N ARG A 208 20.36 -15.83 -13.89
CA ARG A 208 21.55 -16.52 -14.42
C ARG A 208 21.10 -17.86 -15.01
N THR A 209 21.44 -18.13 -16.26
CA THR A 209 21.23 -19.44 -16.87
C THR A 209 21.93 -20.45 -15.96
N ARG A 210 21.21 -21.48 -15.47
CA ARG A 210 21.84 -22.54 -14.69
C ARG A 210 22.85 -23.24 -15.61
N GLY A 211 24.12 -22.86 -15.49
CA GLY A 211 25.21 -23.55 -16.15
C GLY A 211 25.23 -25.00 -15.65
N ARG A 212 24.83 -25.93 -16.52
CA ARG A 212 25.41 -27.27 -16.49
C ARG A 212 26.90 -27.05 -16.78
N PRO A 213 27.83 -27.45 -15.90
CA PRO A 213 29.24 -27.32 -16.25
C PRO A 213 29.52 -28.15 -17.51
N PRO A 214 30.36 -27.68 -18.44
CA PRO A 214 30.80 -28.50 -19.55
C PRO A 214 31.49 -29.74 -18.99
N ARG A 215 31.12 -30.92 -19.50
CA ARG A 215 31.87 -32.15 -19.26
C ARG A 215 33.24 -31.97 -19.91
N GLN A 216 34.30 -31.86 -19.10
CA GLN A 216 35.64 -32.26 -19.53
C GLN A 216 35.73 -33.78 -19.46
#